data_AF-A0A941EAH3-F1
#
_entry.id   AF-A0A941EAH3-F1
#
_cell.length_a   1.000
_cell.length_b   1.000
_cell.length_c   1.000
_cell.angle_alpha   90.00
_cell.angle_beta   90.00
_cell.angle_gamma   90.00
#
_symmetry.space_group_name_H-M   'P 1'
#
loop_
_entity.id
_entity.type
_entity.pdbx_description
1 polymer ?
#
loop_
_entity_poly.entity_id
_entity_poly.type
_entity_poly.pdbx_seq_one_letter_code
_entity_poly.pdbx_strand_id
1 'polypeptide(L)'
;MKFLLTLSSILLSFNALASDLLKPNQMFCPVANQKDIVAIADAKTDEEVKRAIGGAIFSGACSAPMAEYIEISKIEKKRTKLGHTYFCFEMPFSEDSAKFCALQDSVTTVKYEQSQRVGDYDIVVEGPMGLKATCREGGKVLVLKGSQWKRVSMLFVAEKPPTEVNITQDLNVELRAGCKGVDYM
;
A
#
# COMPACT_ATOMS: atom_id res chain seq x y z
N MET A 1 21.54 49.76 22.30
CA MET A 1 21.86 48.75 21.27
C MET A 1 20.60 47.93 21.00
N LYS A 2 20.00 48.07 19.82
CA LYS A 2 18.85 47.27 19.36
C LYS A 2 19.39 46.19 18.42
N PHE A 3 19.29 44.92 18.80
CA PHE A 3 19.57 43.80 17.90
C PHE A 3 18.26 43.38 17.24
N LEU A 4 18.15 43.61 15.93
CA LEU A 4 17.14 42.98 15.08
C LEU A 4 17.66 41.59 14.67
N LEU A 5 17.00 40.54 15.15
CA LEU A 5 17.10 39.20 14.58
C LEU A 5 15.91 39.02 13.63
N THR A 6 16.17 39.13 12.33
CA THR A 6 15.24 38.72 11.29
C THR A 6 15.28 37.19 11.19
N LEU A 7 14.31 36.52 11.80
CA LEU A 7 14.07 35.09 11.58
C LEU A 7 13.43 34.90 10.20
N SER A 8 14.27 34.54 9.22
CA SER A 8 13.85 33.95 7.95
C SER A 8 13.19 32.60 8.22
N SER A 9 11.87 32.57 8.37
CA SER A 9 11.10 31.33 8.47
C SER A 9 10.73 30.86 7.07
N ILE A 10 11.59 30.00 6.53
CA ILE A 10 11.34 29.24 5.30
C ILE A 10 10.20 28.25 5.59
N LEU A 11 8.99 28.55 5.12
CA LEU A 11 7.86 27.63 5.07
C LEU A 11 8.01 26.74 3.83
N LEU A 12 8.82 25.69 3.95
CA LEU A 12 8.85 24.59 2.97
C LEU A 12 7.86 23.51 3.44
N SER A 13 6.59 23.67 3.08
CA SER A 13 5.59 22.61 3.18
C SER A 13 5.44 21.93 1.83
N PHE A 14 6.44 21.14 1.44
CA PHE A 14 6.23 20.10 0.42
C PHE A 14 5.39 19.01 1.07
N ASN A 15 4.06 19.13 0.96
CA ASN A 15 3.19 17.97 1.14
C ASN A 15 3.44 17.06 -0.06
N ALA A 16 4.41 16.16 0.06
CA ALA A 16 4.36 14.91 -0.69
C ALA A 16 2.99 14.30 -0.39
N LEU A 17 2.11 14.25 -1.39
CA LEU A 17 0.82 13.60 -1.30
C LEU A 17 1.13 12.16 -0.92
N ALA A 18 0.75 11.74 0.29
CA ALA A 18 0.90 10.33 0.64
C ALA A 18 -0.15 9.57 -0.15
N SER A 19 0.25 8.73 -1.11
CA SER A 19 -0.71 7.85 -1.77
C SER A 19 -1.28 6.83 -0.81
N ASP A 20 -2.59 6.66 -0.90
CA ASP A 20 -3.35 5.69 -0.13
C ASP A 20 -3.52 4.40 -0.95
N LEU A 21 -3.55 3.28 -0.23
CA LEU A 21 -3.59 1.93 -0.78
C LEU A 21 -4.63 1.08 -0.05
N LEU A 22 -5.15 0.08 -0.75
CA LEU A 22 -5.82 -1.07 -0.14
C LEU A 22 -4.81 -2.12 0.33
N LYS A 23 -5.03 -2.67 1.53
CA LYS A 23 -4.26 -3.81 2.04
C LYS A 23 -4.64 -5.11 1.31
N PRO A 24 -3.65 -5.95 0.95
CA PRO A 24 -3.88 -7.19 0.20
C PRO A 24 -4.87 -8.16 0.87
N ASN A 25 -4.77 -8.32 2.19
CA ASN A 25 -5.54 -9.31 2.93
C ASN A 25 -6.97 -8.87 3.28
N GLN A 26 -7.43 -7.75 2.73
CA GLN A 26 -8.70 -7.14 3.07
C GLN A 26 -9.62 -7.04 1.85
N MET A 27 -10.93 -7.12 2.09
CA MET A 27 -11.95 -6.99 1.06
C MET A 27 -12.41 -5.54 0.86
N PHE A 28 -13.06 -5.29 -0.27
CA PHE A 28 -13.74 -4.04 -0.60
C PHE A 28 -14.98 -4.33 -1.46
N CYS A 29 -15.95 -3.42 -1.48
CA CYS A 29 -17.22 -3.62 -2.17
C CYS A 29 -17.52 -2.43 -3.09
N PRO A 30 -18.17 -2.62 -4.24
CA PRO A 30 -18.68 -1.50 -5.04
C PRO A 30 -19.57 -0.59 -4.18
N VAL A 31 -19.58 0.71 -4.46
CA VAL A 31 -20.40 1.67 -3.68
C VAL A 31 -21.90 1.32 -3.68
N ALA A 32 -22.39 0.65 -4.73
CA ALA A 32 -23.75 0.13 -4.79
C ALA A 32 -24.08 -0.88 -3.65
N ASN A 33 -23.06 -1.54 -3.11
CA ASN A 33 -23.13 -2.52 -2.02
C ASN A 33 -22.54 -1.95 -0.71
N GLN A 34 -22.55 -0.62 -0.54
CA GLN A 34 -22.05 0.04 0.68
C GLN A 34 -22.73 -0.48 1.97
N LYS A 35 -23.99 -0.92 1.88
CA LYS A 35 -24.73 -1.52 3.00
C LYS A 35 -24.01 -2.75 3.58
N ASP A 36 -23.29 -3.51 2.75
CA ASP A 36 -22.60 -4.72 3.17
C ASP A 36 -21.34 -4.36 3.97
N ILE A 37 -20.57 -3.36 3.54
CA ILE A 37 -19.48 -2.78 4.36
C ILE A 37 -20.00 -2.27 5.70
N VAL A 38 -21.14 -1.57 5.72
CA VAL A 38 -21.73 -1.09 6.98
C VAL A 38 -22.13 -2.27 7.88
N ALA A 39 -22.74 -3.32 7.33
CA ALA A 39 -23.11 -4.50 8.10
C ALA A 39 -21.88 -5.23 8.69
N ILE A 40 -20.78 -5.27 7.94
CA ILE A 40 -19.52 -5.86 8.40
C ILE A 40 -18.89 -4.98 9.48
N ALA A 41 -18.86 -3.65 9.29
CA ALA A 41 -18.31 -2.70 10.26
C ALA A 41 -19.09 -2.67 11.59
N ASP A 42 -20.41 -2.87 11.52
CA ASP A 42 -21.31 -2.85 12.68
C ASP A 42 -21.46 -4.22 13.38
N ALA A 43 -20.78 -5.26 12.89
CA ALA A 43 -20.75 -6.58 13.52
C ALA A 43 -20.04 -6.52 14.87
N LYS A 44 -20.60 -7.21 15.88
CA LYS A 44 -20.19 -7.08 17.29
C LYS A 44 -19.26 -8.19 17.77
N THR A 45 -19.21 -9.29 17.02
CA THR A 45 -18.42 -10.48 17.35
C THR A 45 -17.65 -10.97 16.14
N ASP A 46 -16.56 -11.69 16.37
CA ASP A 46 -15.75 -12.28 15.30
C ASP A 46 -16.57 -13.26 14.44
N GLU A 47 -17.50 -14.02 15.03
CA GLU A 47 -18.40 -14.88 14.26
C GLU A 47 -19.33 -14.07 13.34
N GLU A 48 -19.88 -12.95 13.83
CA GLU A 48 -20.71 -12.07 13.00
C GLU A 48 -19.91 -11.44 11.87
N VAL A 49 -18.69 -10.98 12.14
CA VAL A 49 -17.77 -10.44 11.12
C VAL A 49 -17.50 -11.51 10.04
N LYS A 50 -17.10 -12.72 10.44
CA LYS A 50 -16.82 -13.83 9.51
C LYS A 50 -18.04 -14.17 8.66
N ARG A 51 -19.23 -14.22 9.26
CA ARG A 51 -20.48 -14.51 8.54
C ARG A 51 -20.82 -13.40 7.55
N ALA A 52 -20.70 -12.14 7.96
CA ALA A 52 -21.00 -10.99 7.11
C ALA A 52 -20.02 -10.90 5.93
N ILE A 53 -18.72 -11.05 6.18
CA ILE A 53 -17.68 -11.13 5.14
C ILE A 53 -17.99 -12.27 4.16
N GLY A 54 -18.22 -13.48 4.69
CA GLY A 54 -18.54 -14.65 3.88
C GLY A 54 -19.77 -14.42 3.00
N GLY A 55 -20.87 -13.94 3.58
CA GLY A 55 -22.09 -13.66 2.84
C GLY A 55 -21.91 -12.62 1.73
N ALA A 56 -21.13 -11.57 2.00
CA ALA A 56 -20.89 -10.51 1.03
C ALA A 56 -19.99 -10.97 -0.14
N ILE A 57 -18.99 -11.82 0.14
CA ILE A 57 -18.12 -12.39 -0.91
C ILE A 57 -18.86 -13.46 -1.72
N PHE A 58 -19.54 -14.42 -1.07
CA PHE A 58 -20.22 -15.52 -1.77
C PHE A 58 -21.41 -15.06 -2.63
N SER A 59 -22.05 -13.93 -2.26
CA SER A 59 -23.10 -13.31 -3.06
C SER A 59 -22.56 -12.45 -4.21
N GLY A 60 -21.24 -12.23 -4.29
CA GLY A 60 -20.62 -11.31 -5.25
C GLY A 60 -20.83 -9.84 -4.93
N ALA A 61 -21.33 -9.51 -3.73
CA ALA A 61 -21.50 -8.12 -3.30
C ALA A 61 -20.17 -7.41 -3.05
N CYS A 62 -19.14 -8.16 -2.66
CA CYS A 62 -17.80 -7.66 -2.37
C CYS A 62 -16.72 -8.52 -3.04
N SER A 63 -15.57 -7.91 -3.32
CA SER A 63 -14.39 -8.60 -3.83
C SER A 63 -13.70 -9.37 -2.70
N ALA A 64 -13.23 -10.57 -3.00
CA ALA A 64 -12.35 -11.30 -2.10
C ALA A 64 -10.99 -10.58 -1.94
N PRO A 65 -10.26 -10.82 -0.83
CA PRO A 65 -8.89 -10.33 -0.67
C PRO A 65 -8.00 -10.64 -1.87
N MET A 66 -7.12 -9.70 -2.23
CA MET A 66 -6.21 -9.81 -3.37
C MET A 66 -4.76 -9.78 -2.91
N ALA A 67 -3.84 -10.54 -3.50
CA ALA A 67 -2.46 -10.63 -3.01
C ALA A 67 -1.58 -9.38 -3.25
N GLU A 68 -2.16 -8.26 -3.68
CA GLU A 68 -1.43 -7.05 -4.08
C GLU A 68 -2.06 -5.79 -3.49
N TYR A 69 -1.21 -4.80 -3.19
CA TYR A 69 -1.69 -3.47 -2.81
C TYR A 69 -2.25 -2.78 -4.05
N ILE A 70 -3.33 -2.02 -3.87
CA ILE A 70 -3.99 -1.31 -4.98
C ILE A 70 -4.05 0.18 -4.64
N GLU A 71 -3.67 1.05 -5.58
CA GLU A 71 -3.81 2.50 -5.40
C GLU A 71 -5.28 2.86 -5.32
N ILE A 72 -5.59 3.77 -4.42
CA ILE A 72 -6.91 4.35 -4.32
C ILE A 72 -6.79 5.85 -4.25
N SER A 73 -7.80 6.54 -4.78
CA SER A 73 -7.85 7.99 -4.82
C SER A 73 -9.22 8.50 -4.34
N LYS A 74 -9.33 9.82 -4.17
CA LYS A 74 -10.58 10.50 -3.77
C LYS A 74 -11.27 9.85 -2.56
N ILE A 75 -10.49 9.62 -1.50
CA ILE A 75 -10.98 8.98 -0.29
C ILE A 75 -12.00 9.85 0.45
N GLU A 76 -13.19 9.32 0.63
CA GLU A 76 -14.26 9.86 1.45
C GLU A 76 -14.38 9.06 2.75
N LYS A 77 -14.11 9.72 3.88
CA LYS A 77 -14.36 9.15 5.20
C LYS A 77 -15.85 9.14 5.50
N LYS A 78 -16.37 7.96 5.85
CA LYS A 78 -17.76 7.76 6.27
C LYS A 78 -17.81 7.14 7.66
N ARG A 79 -18.98 7.25 8.30
CA ARG A 79 -19.27 6.61 9.59
C ARG A 79 -20.60 5.87 9.54
N THR A 80 -20.65 4.73 10.21
CA THR A 80 -21.90 3.99 10.43
C THR A 80 -22.73 4.66 11.51
N LYS A 81 -23.98 4.20 11.70
CA LYS A 81 -24.85 4.68 12.78
C LYS A 81 -24.31 4.34 14.17
N LEU A 82 -23.53 3.26 14.28
CA LEU A 82 -22.87 2.85 15.53
C LEU A 82 -21.52 3.54 15.74
N GLY A 83 -21.09 4.40 14.81
CA GLY A 83 -19.87 5.21 14.93
C GLY A 83 -18.61 4.57 14.35
N HIS A 84 -18.69 3.36 13.79
CA HIS A 84 -17.56 2.72 13.11
C HIS A 84 -17.21 3.49 11.83
N THR A 85 -15.92 3.59 11.52
CA THR A 85 -15.43 4.32 10.35
C THR A 85 -15.16 3.35 9.21
N TYR A 86 -15.50 3.77 8.01
CA TYR A 86 -15.13 3.11 6.76
C TYR A 86 -14.84 4.18 5.72
N PHE A 87 -14.22 3.79 4.62
CA PHE A 87 -13.85 4.70 3.54
C PHE A 87 -14.54 4.28 2.26
N CYS A 88 -14.91 5.26 1.44
CA CYS A 88 -15.21 5.04 0.03
C CYS A 88 -14.20 5.79 -0.83
N PHE A 89 -13.79 5.21 -1.95
CA PHE A 89 -12.66 5.68 -2.75
C PHE A 89 -12.84 5.26 -4.20
N GLU A 90 -12.01 5.82 -5.08
CA GLU A 90 -11.94 5.47 -6.49
C GLU A 90 -10.71 4.62 -6.77
N MET A 91 -10.92 3.49 -7.45
CA MET A 91 -9.85 2.66 -7.99
C MET A 91 -9.71 2.92 -9.49
N PRO A 92 -8.48 3.08 -10.01
CA PRO A 92 -8.27 3.17 -11.45
C PRO A 92 -8.53 1.82 -12.12
N PHE A 93 -9.44 1.80 -13.07
CA PHE A 93 -9.54 0.77 -14.12
C PHE A 93 -9.04 1.42 -15.42
N SER A 94 -8.50 0.61 -16.34
CA SER A 94 -7.70 1.05 -17.50
C SER A 94 -8.05 2.39 -18.15
N GLU A 95 -9.35 2.71 -18.31
CA GLU A 95 -9.81 3.99 -18.89
C GLU A 95 -10.83 4.74 -18.01
N ASP A 96 -11.31 4.15 -16.91
CA ASP A 96 -12.36 4.70 -16.04
C ASP A 96 -12.04 4.44 -14.56
N SER A 97 -12.48 5.31 -13.66
CA SER A 97 -12.45 5.01 -12.23
C SER A 97 -13.80 4.44 -11.75
N ALA A 98 -13.75 3.45 -10.86
CA ALA A 98 -14.94 2.92 -10.21
C ALA A 98 -14.88 3.18 -8.71
N LYS A 99 -16.05 3.44 -8.11
CA LYS A 99 -16.20 3.76 -6.69
C LYS A 99 -16.44 2.50 -5.86
N PHE A 100 -15.64 2.33 -4.82
CA PHE A 100 -15.72 1.23 -3.87
C PHE A 100 -15.72 1.76 -2.44
N CYS A 101 -16.05 0.90 -1.49
CA CYS A 101 -15.91 1.15 -0.08
C CYS A 101 -15.20 -0.02 0.60
N ALA A 102 -14.41 0.27 1.63
CA ALA A 102 -13.71 -0.70 2.45
C ALA A 102 -13.69 -0.25 3.92
N LEU A 103 -13.42 -1.20 4.82
CA LEU A 103 -13.24 -0.90 6.23
C LEU A 103 -12.02 0.01 6.44
N GLN A 104 -11.99 0.72 7.58
CA GLN A 104 -10.90 1.64 7.90
C GLN A 104 -9.52 0.95 7.89
N ASP A 105 -9.44 -0.27 8.42
CA ASP A 105 -8.21 -1.05 8.54
C ASP A 105 -7.71 -1.63 7.21
N SER A 106 -8.56 -1.66 6.19
CA SER A 106 -8.23 -2.00 4.81
C SER A 106 -7.48 -0.90 4.08
N VAL A 107 -7.57 0.35 4.54
CA VAL A 107 -6.92 1.50 3.91
C VAL A 107 -5.67 1.89 4.69
N THR A 108 -4.57 2.09 3.95
CA THR A 108 -3.26 2.41 4.49
C THR A 108 -2.54 3.39 3.57
N THR A 109 -1.47 4.04 4.04
CA THR A 109 -0.65 4.90 3.16
C THR A 109 0.58 4.14 2.70
N VAL A 110 1.13 4.50 1.53
CA VAL A 110 2.45 4.04 1.07
C VAL A 110 3.48 4.20 2.20
N LYS A 111 3.53 5.39 2.82
CA LYS A 111 4.47 5.70 3.90
C LYS A 111 4.30 4.80 5.12
N TYR A 112 3.06 4.50 5.53
CA TYR A 112 2.81 3.61 6.66
C TYR A 112 3.32 2.21 6.37
N GLU A 113 2.96 1.63 5.23
CA GLU A 113 3.41 0.27 4.88
C GLU A 113 4.93 0.20 4.71
N GLN A 114 5.56 1.27 4.18
CA GLN A 114 7.02 1.38 4.13
C GLN A 114 7.63 1.36 5.53
N SER A 115 7.03 2.05 6.50
CA SER A 115 7.51 2.11 7.88
C SER A 115 7.43 0.78 8.64
N GLN A 116 6.58 -0.15 8.20
CA GLN A 116 6.44 -1.47 8.82
C GLN A 116 7.49 -2.49 8.33
N ARG A 117 8.31 -2.12 7.34
CA ARG A 117 9.29 -3.01 6.73
C ARG A 117 10.56 -3.13 7.58
N VAL A 118 10.91 -4.36 7.94
CA VAL A 118 12.16 -4.75 8.60
C VAL A 118 13.28 -5.02 7.59
N GLY A 119 12.93 -5.25 6.32
CA GLY A 119 13.89 -5.51 5.24
C GLY A 119 14.29 -6.96 5.12
N ASP A 120 13.56 -7.88 5.74
CA ASP A 120 13.81 -9.30 5.56
C ASP A 120 13.20 -9.78 4.23
N TYR A 121 13.83 -10.78 3.63
CA TYR A 121 13.40 -11.33 2.36
C TYR A 121 13.74 -12.81 2.24
N ASP A 122 13.01 -13.46 1.34
CA ASP A 122 13.28 -14.83 0.90
C ASP A 122 13.56 -14.82 -0.60
N ILE A 123 14.65 -15.47 -1.02
CA ILE A 123 15.00 -15.59 -2.43
C ILE A 123 14.05 -16.59 -3.07
N VAL A 124 13.30 -16.15 -4.08
CA VAL A 124 12.30 -16.98 -4.78
C VAL A 124 12.89 -17.60 -6.03
N VAL A 125 13.73 -16.86 -6.75
CA VAL A 125 14.39 -17.33 -7.97
C VAL A 125 15.78 -16.70 -8.04
N GLU A 126 16.79 -17.52 -8.31
CA GLU A 126 18.13 -17.07 -8.70
C GLU A 126 18.48 -17.71 -10.05
N GLY A 127 18.93 -16.90 -11.01
CA GLY A 127 19.24 -17.33 -12.36
C GLY A 127 20.35 -16.52 -12.99
N PRO A 128 20.78 -16.88 -14.21
CA PRO A 128 21.92 -16.26 -14.88
C PRO A 128 21.71 -14.76 -15.16
N MET A 129 20.45 -14.31 -15.27
CA MET A 129 20.08 -12.92 -15.54
C MET A 129 19.87 -12.07 -14.27
N GLY A 130 19.83 -12.69 -13.09
CA GLY A 130 19.53 -11.99 -11.85
C GLY A 130 18.86 -12.82 -10.78
N LEU A 131 18.45 -12.15 -9.71
CA LEU A 131 17.81 -12.72 -8.54
C LEU A 131 16.51 -11.97 -8.23
N LYS A 132 15.47 -12.72 -7.87
CA LYS A 132 14.18 -12.19 -7.41
C LYS A 132 13.97 -12.62 -5.97
N ALA A 133 13.80 -11.66 -5.09
CA ALA A 133 13.47 -11.87 -3.68
C ALA A 133 12.06 -11.36 -3.38
N THR A 134 11.36 -12.03 -2.48
CA THR A 134 10.10 -11.58 -1.90
C THR A 134 10.38 -11.02 -0.50
N CYS A 135 9.94 -9.80 -0.24
CA CYS A 135 10.05 -9.22 1.10
C CYS A 135 9.00 -9.85 2.01
N ARG A 136 9.37 -10.13 3.26
CA ARG A 136 8.49 -10.84 4.22
C ARG A 136 7.19 -10.09 4.50
N GLU A 137 7.23 -8.77 4.45
CA GLU A 137 6.13 -7.86 4.75
C GLU A 137 5.27 -7.56 3.51
N GLY A 138 5.54 -8.22 2.38
CA GLY A 138 4.92 -7.93 1.09
C GLY A 138 5.82 -7.03 0.25
N GLY A 139 6.14 -7.49 -0.95
CA GLY A 139 7.25 -6.89 -1.68
C GLY A 139 7.90 -7.85 -2.65
N LYS A 140 8.47 -7.34 -3.73
CA LYS A 140 9.41 -8.07 -4.59
C LYS A 140 10.55 -7.11 -4.89
N VAL A 141 11.76 -7.60 -4.72
CA VAL A 141 12.97 -6.92 -5.18
C VAL A 141 13.57 -7.77 -6.28
N LEU A 142 13.88 -7.13 -7.40
CA LEU A 142 14.56 -7.74 -8.52
C LEU A 142 15.97 -7.17 -8.59
N VAL A 143 16.96 -8.05 -8.62
CA VAL A 143 18.35 -7.69 -8.84
C VAL A 143 18.76 -8.24 -10.20
N LEU A 144 19.03 -7.35 -11.15
CA LEU A 144 19.39 -7.66 -12.53
C LEU A 144 20.92 -7.67 -12.70
N LYS A 145 21.42 -8.67 -13.44
CA LYS A 145 22.84 -8.81 -13.75
C LYS A 145 23.15 -8.17 -15.11
N GLY A 146 23.79 -7.01 -15.11
CA GLY A 146 24.27 -6.31 -16.30
C GLY A 146 25.79 -6.11 -16.29
N SER A 147 26.29 -5.05 -16.95
CA SER A 147 27.67 -4.58 -16.78
C SER A 147 27.97 -4.17 -15.33
N GLN A 148 26.93 -3.75 -14.61
CA GLN A 148 26.87 -3.61 -13.16
C GLN A 148 25.59 -4.29 -12.67
N TRP A 149 25.62 -4.78 -11.44
CA TRP A 149 24.42 -5.30 -10.79
C TRP A 149 23.46 -4.14 -10.51
N LYS A 150 22.17 -4.32 -10.76
CA LYS A 150 21.15 -3.29 -10.58
C LYS A 150 19.99 -3.82 -9.76
N ARG A 151 19.43 -3.00 -8.87
CA ARG A 151 18.27 -3.34 -8.06
C ARG A 151 17.04 -2.53 -8.50
N VAL A 152 15.89 -3.20 -8.53
CA VAL A 152 14.58 -2.64 -8.85
C VAL A 152 13.56 -3.15 -7.82
N SER A 153 12.94 -2.24 -7.09
CA SER A 153 11.88 -2.56 -6.11
C SER A 153 10.52 -2.59 -6.82
N MET A 154 9.90 -3.77 -6.89
CA MET A 154 8.70 -4.03 -7.72
C MET A 154 7.38 -3.98 -6.94
N LEU A 155 7.38 -3.59 -5.67
CA LEU A 155 6.15 -3.56 -4.86
C LEU A 155 6.11 -2.36 -3.93
N PHE A 156 5.42 -1.35 -4.47
CA PHE A 156 4.49 -0.40 -3.88
C PHE A 156 3.67 0.05 -5.09
N VAL A 157 2.39 0.37 -4.94
CA VAL A 157 1.71 1.04 -6.04
C VAL A 157 2.38 2.39 -6.19
N ALA A 158 3.07 2.53 -7.31
CA ALA A 158 4.17 3.44 -7.41
C ALA A 158 3.63 4.78 -7.91
N GLU A 159 3.73 5.84 -7.10
CA GLU A 159 3.53 7.21 -7.58
C GLU A 159 4.49 7.55 -8.74
N LYS A 160 5.62 6.82 -8.82
CA LYS A 160 6.67 6.95 -9.83
C LYS A 160 7.28 5.57 -10.16
N PRO A 161 7.75 5.35 -11.40
CA PRO A 161 8.44 4.11 -11.76
C PRO A 161 9.63 3.83 -10.84
N PRO A 162 9.92 2.56 -10.53
CA PRO A 162 11.01 2.21 -9.64
C PRO A 162 12.34 2.68 -10.21
N THR A 163 13.14 3.37 -9.39
CA THR A 163 14.46 3.86 -9.78
C THR A 163 15.45 2.71 -9.79
N GLU A 164 16.22 2.57 -10.87
CA GLU A 164 17.33 1.63 -10.93
C GLU A 164 18.51 2.13 -10.08
N VAL A 165 18.94 1.33 -9.11
CA VAL A 165 20.12 1.64 -8.29
C VAL A 165 21.23 0.66 -8.62
N ASN A 166 22.43 1.19 -8.91
CA ASN A 166 23.63 0.37 -9.09
C ASN A 166 24.09 -0.21 -7.75
N ILE A 167 24.26 -1.52 -7.71
CA ILE A 167 24.77 -2.23 -6.55
C ILE A 167 26.30 -2.07 -6.53
N THR A 168 26.80 -1.40 -5.51
CA THR A 168 28.25 -1.18 -5.29
C THR A 168 28.78 -1.96 -4.08
N GLN A 169 27.89 -2.57 -3.30
CA GLN A 169 28.18 -3.23 -2.03
C GLN A 169 27.61 -4.66 -1.98
N ASP A 170 27.64 -5.29 -0.79
CA ASP A 170 27.10 -6.62 -0.50
C ASP A 170 25.63 -6.75 -0.95
N LEU A 171 25.36 -7.78 -1.77
CA LEU A 171 24.04 -8.09 -2.31
C LEU A 171 22.97 -8.24 -1.22
N ASN A 172 23.31 -8.82 -0.07
CA ASN A 172 22.35 -8.99 1.01
C ASN A 172 21.95 -7.64 1.62
N VAL A 173 22.89 -6.71 1.73
CA VAL A 173 22.61 -5.35 2.24
C VAL A 173 21.66 -4.62 1.28
N GLU A 174 21.88 -4.74 -0.03
CA GLU A 174 21.03 -4.13 -1.06
C GLU A 174 19.62 -4.71 -1.09
N LEU A 175 19.49 -6.04 -0.97
CA LEU A 175 18.18 -6.69 -0.87
C LEU A 175 17.44 -6.25 0.39
N ARG A 176 18.13 -6.14 1.54
CA ARG A 176 17.54 -5.60 2.77
C ARG A 176 17.10 -4.15 2.62
N ALA A 177 17.91 -3.32 1.98
CA ALA A 177 17.56 -1.92 1.70
C ALA A 177 16.33 -1.82 0.78
N GLY A 178 16.21 -2.73 -0.20
CA GLY A 178 15.08 -2.75 -1.15
C GLY A 178 13.79 -3.13 -0.45
N CYS A 179 13.89 -4.14 0.40
CA CYS A 179 12.79 -4.53 1.25
C CYS A 179 12.50 -3.52 2.36
N LYS A 180 13.29 -2.46 2.57
CA LYS A 180 12.95 -1.31 3.45
C LYS A 180 12.32 -0.11 2.73
N GLY A 181 12.21 -0.13 1.40
CA GLY A 181 11.46 0.87 0.64
C GLY A 181 12.15 2.22 0.46
N VAL A 182 13.49 2.28 0.50
CA VAL A 182 14.25 3.54 0.34
C VAL A 182 14.35 3.99 -1.14
N ASP A 183 13.95 3.17 -2.12
CA ASP A 183 14.29 3.38 -3.54
C ASP A 183 13.26 4.15 -4.37
N TYR A 184 12.33 4.86 -3.71
CA TYR A 184 11.26 5.64 -4.39
C TYR A 184 11.54 7.15 -4.43
N MET A 185 12.74 7.61 -4.03
CA MET A 185 13.13 9.02 -4.03
C MET A 185 13.81 9.45 -5.33
#